data_AF-A0A6P3V3J7-F1
#
_entry.id   AF-A0A6P3V3J7-F1
#
_cell.length_a   1.000
_cell.length_b   1.000
_cell.length_c   1.000
_cell.angle_alpha   90.00
_cell.angle_beta   90.00
_cell.angle_gamma   90.00
#
_symmetry.space_group_name_H-M   'P 1'
#
loop_
_entity.id
_entity.type
_entity.pdbx_description
1 polymer ?
#
loop_
_entity_poly.entity_id
_entity_poly.type
_entity_poly.pdbx_seq_one_letter_code
_entity_poly.pdbx_strand_id
1 'polypeptide(L)'
;NEPVQLDCYSGGFPVPRISWCRENNAILPIGGLTYHGNILKIPIIHKEDCGTYYCIAENGVGHEARRNISVEVEFAPVITIPRPRQALLHDMDLECHIEAYPPLAIVWLKGDVQLLQLQINILIQQLE
;
A
#
# COMPACT_ATOMS: atom_id res chain seq x y z
N ASN A 1 -2.64 2.68 13.69
CA ASN A 1 -2.00 3.44 12.61
C ASN A 1 -1.11 4.47 13.26
N GLU A 2 0.17 4.44 12.91
CA GLU A 2 1.17 5.36 13.43
C GLU A 2 1.34 6.57 12.50
N PRO A 3 1.79 7.73 13.01
CA PRO A 3 2.04 8.89 12.19
C PRO A 3 3.27 8.70 11.28
N VAL A 4 3.21 9.24 10.07
CA VAL A 4 4.32 9.24 9.10
C VAL A 4 4.73 10.68 8.80
N GLN A 5 6.04 10.91 8.66
CA GLN A 5 6.60 12.20 8.26
C GLN A 5 7.50 11.99 7.05
N LEU A 6 7.24 12.72 5.97
CA LEU A 6 8.10 12.77 4.80
C LEU A 6 8.80 14.12 4.74
N ASP A 7 10.12 14.09 4.70
CA ASP A 7 10.97 15.28 4.67
C ASP A 7 11.62 15.44 3.30
N CYS A 8 11.63 16.67 2.80
CA CYS A 8 12.29 17.02 1.56
C CYS A 8 13.04 18.34 1.71
N TYR A 9 14.26 18.37 1.19
CA TYR A 9 15.13 19.53 1.21
C TYR A 9 15.66 19.80 -0.19
N SER A 10 15.72 21.07 -0.55
CA SER A 10 16.24 21.53 -1.84
C SER A 10 17.18 22.70 -1.64
N GLY A 11 18.12 22.87 -2.57
CA GLY A 11 19.01 24.02 -2.64
C GLY A 11 18.85 24.71 -4.01
N GLY A 12 19.16 26.00 -4.07
CA GLY A 12 19.11 26.78 -5.31
C GLY A 12 19.03 28.28 -5.05
N PHE A 13 19.29 29.08 -6.09
CA PHE A 13 19.07 30.52 -6.08
C PHE A 13 18.21 30.93 -7.29
N PRO A 14 17.06 31.60 -7.11
CA PRO A 14 16.38 31.86 -5.83
C PRO A 14 16.07 30.58 -5.04
N VAL A 15 15.82 30.71 -3.73
CA VAL A 15 15.50 29.57 -2.85
C VAL A 15 14.24 28.88 -3.38
N PRO A 16 14.29 27.57 -3.72
CA PRO A 16 13.13 26.86 -4.25
C PRO A 16 12.02 26.71 -3.21
N ARG A 17 10.77 26.76 -3.69
CA ARG A 17 9.58 26.39 -2.92
C ARG A 17 9.34 24.89 -3.09
N ILE A 18 9.06 24.22 -1.99
CA ILE A 18 8.76 22.78 -1.98
C ILE A 18 7.26 22.53 -1.94
N SER A 19 6.80 21.60 -2.76
CA SER A 19 5.44 21.04 -2.73
C SER A 19 5.47 19.51 -2.81
N TRP A 20 4.37 18.91 -2.37
CA TRP A 20 4.15 17.47 -2.35
C TRP A 20 2.90 17.11 -3.15
N CYS A 21 2.97 16.01 -3.89
CA CYS A 21 1.82 15.39 -4.55
C CYS A 21 1.97 13.87 -4.57
N ARG A 22 0.88 13.13 -4.81
CA ARG A 22 0.94 11.69 -5.08
C ARG A 22 0.95 11.41 -6.58
N GLU A 23 1.43 10.23 -6.93
CA GLU A 23 1.29 9.68 -8.28
C GLU A 23 -0.16 9.72 -8.76
N ASN A 24 -0.32 9.88 -10.08
CA ASN A 24 -1.64 9.92 -10.74
C ASN A 24 -2.61 10.98 -10.20
N ASN A 25 -2.08 12.06 -9.58
CA ASN A 25 -2.89 13.09 -8.91
C ASN A 25 -3.82 12.50 -7.84
N ALA A 26 -3.41 11.45 -7.13
CA ALA A 26 -4.16 10.96 -6.00
C ALA A 26 -4.20 12.00 -4.86
N ILE A 27 -5.28 11.97 -4.08
CA ILE A 27 -5.45 12.86 -2.93
C ILE A 27 -4.45 12.47 -1.85
N LEU A 28 -3.76 13.46 -1.27
CA LEU A 28 -2.87 13.27 -0.13
C LEU A 28 -3.69 12.78 1.09
N PRO A 29 -3.11 11.97 2.00
CA PRO A 29 -3.83 11.47 3.18
C PRO A 29 -4.36 12.58 4.12
N ILE A 30 -3.76 13.78 4.01
CA ILE A 30 -4.19 15.00 4.73
C ILE A 30 -5.24 15.83 3.98
N GLY A 31 -5.70 15.35 2.82
CA GLY A 31 -6.58 16.06 1.92
C GLY A 31 -5.83 16.95 0.90
N GLY A 32 -6.51 17.24 -0.21
CA GLY A 32 -5.98 18.03 -1.31
C GLY A 32 -5.04 17.27 -2.24
N LEU A 33 -4.79 17.84 -3.43
CA LEU A 33 -3.91 17.28 -4.45
C LEU A 33 -2.45 17.71 -4.26
N THR A 34 -2.24 18.83 -3.58
CA THR A 34 -0.92 19.42 -3.39
C THR A 34 -0.82 20.01 -1.99
N TYR A 35 0.33 19.79 -1.36
CA TYR A 35 0.66 20.39 -0.07
C TYR A 35 1.97 21.16 -0.19
N HIS A 36 2.02 22.39 0.31
CA HIS A 36 3.22 23.23 0.27
C HIS A 36 3.96 23.18 1.59
N GLY A 37 5.25 22.86 1.53
CA GLY A 37 6.11 22.78 2.71
C GLY A 37 7.15 21.68 2.58
N ASN A 38 8.22 21.82 3.36
CA ASN A 38 9.36 20.89 3.32
C ASN A 38 9.02 19.55 4.00
N ILE A 39 8.03 19.55 4.90
CA ILE A 39 7.65 18.42 5.73
C ILE A 39 6.17 18.13 5.53
N LEU A 40 5.86 16.95 4.99
CA LEU A 40 4.51 16.41 4.90
C LEU A 40 4.27 15.49 6.10
N LYS A 41 3.37 15.88 7.00
CA LYS A 41 2.98 15.08 8.16
C LYS A 41 1.65 14.39 7.88
N ILE A 42 1.61 13.07 8.02
CA ILE A 42 0.43 12.22 7.86
C ILE A 42 0.10 11.66 9.26
N PRO A 43 -0.86 12.24 10.01
CA PRO A 43 -1.12 11.85 11.40
C PRO A 43 -1.65 10.42 11.54
N ILE A 44 -2.43 9.96 10.56
CA ILE A 44 -3.03 8.64 10.51
C ILE A 44 -2.86 8.14 9.07
N ILE A 45 -2.11 7.06 8.89
CA ILE A 45 -1.87 6.44 7.59
C ILE A 45 -2.67 5.15 7.44
N HIS A 46 -3.31 4.92 6.30
CA HIS A 46 -4.09 3.72 5.99
C HIS A 46 -3.45 2.93 4.84
N LYS A 47 -3.89 1.68 4.62
CA LYS A 47 -3.36 0.84 3.53
C LYS A 47 -3.56 1.49 2.15
N GLU A 48 -4.62 2.27 1.97
CA GLU A 48 -4.93 3.00 0.73
C GLU A 48 -3.99 4.21 0.50
N ASP A 49 -3.25 4.61 1.53
CA ASP A 49 -2.27 5.69 1.46
C ASP A 49 -0.90 5.20 0.93
N CYS A 50 -0.73 3.89 0.73
CA CYS A 50 0.40 3.29 0.03
C CYS A 50 0.60 3.92 -1.37
N GLY A 51 1.86 3.91 -1.82
CA GLY A 51 2.23 4.29 -3.17
C GLY A 51 3.29 5.38 -3.23
N THR A 52 3.43 5.97 -4.42
CA THR A 52 4.50 6.92 -4.71
C THR A 52 4.09 8.36 -4.40
N TYR A 53 4.87 9.01 -3.54
CA TYR A 53 4.80 10.43 -3.23
C TYR A 53 5.91 11.15 -3.95
N TYR A 54 5.67 12.39 -4.37
CA TYR A 54 6.65 13.23 -5.02
C TYR A 54 6.84 14.52 -4.26
N CYS A 55 8.10 14.85 -4.01
CA CYS A 55 8.51 16.19 -3.65
C CYS A 55 8.94 16.93 -4.92
N ILE A 56 8.43 18.15 -5.10
CA ILE A 56 8.73 19.04 -6.22
C ILE A 56 9.35 20.32 -5.66
N ALA A 57 10.47 20.75 -6.24
CA ALA A 57 11.15 21.99 -5.90
C ALA A 57 11.21 22.92 -7.11
N GLU A 58 10.63 24.11 -6.97
CA GLU A 58 10.54 25.11 -8.04
C GLU A 58 11.05 26.48 -7.55
N ASN A 59 11.92 27.12 -8.32
CA ASN A 59 12.42 28.47 -8.04
C ASN A 59 12.22 29.46 -9.19
N GLY A 60 11.44 29.10 -10.21
CA GLY A 60 11.23 29.91 -11.41
C GLY A 60 12.42 29.98 -12.37
N VAL A 61 13.49 29.22 -12.13
CA VAL A 61 14.67 29.13 -13.00
C VAL A 61 14.78 27.71 -13.55
N GLY A 62 14.55 27.56 -14.85
CA GLY A 62 14.59 26.26 -15.52
C GLY A 62 13.40 25.38 -15.15
N HIS A 63 13.59 24.07 -15.24
CA HIS A 63 12.56 23.09 -14.90
C HIS A 63 12.59 22.76 -13.40
N GLU A 64 11.41 22.46 -12.86
CA GLU A 64 11.28 21.96 -11.49
C GLU A 64 12.09 20.67 -11.28
N ALA A 65 12.68 20.55 -10.09
CA ALA A 65 13.34 19.31 -9.67
C ALA A 65 12.33 18.44 -8.93
N ARG A 66 12.25 17.15 -9.29
CA ARG A 66 11.32 16.19 -8.70
C ARG A 66 12.05 14.98 -8.14
N ARG A 67 11.64 14.52 -6.97
CA ARG A 67 12.09 13.27 -6.32
C ARG A 67 10.90 12.47 -5.84
N ASN A 68 10.95 11.16 -6.01
CA ASN A 68 9.92 10.23 -5.53
C ASN A 68 10.33 9.58 -4.20
N ILE A 69 9.31 9.19 -3.44
CA ILE A 69 9.41 8.43 -2.20
C ILE A 69 8.31 7.38 -2.25
N SER A 70 8.67 6.11 -2.11
CA SER A 70 7.70 5.02 -1.97
C SER A 70 7.30 4.90 -0.51
N VAL A 71 6.00 4.94 -0.25
CA VAL A 71 5.42 4.73 1.08
C VAL A 71 4.69 3.39 1.06
N GLU A 72 5.12 2.50 1.95
CA GLU A 72 4.52 1.20 2.18
C GLU A 72 3.96 1.17 3.61
N VAL A 73 2.73 0.69 3.76
CA VAL A 73 2.04 0.65 5.04
C VAL A 73 1.91 -0.80 5.46
N GLU A 74 2.52 -1.15 6.58
CA GLU A 74 2.41 -2.48 7.17
C GLU A 74 1.07 -2.66 7.88
N PHE A 75 0.48 -3.84 7.71
CA PHE A 75 -0.79 -4.18 8.36
C PHE A 75 -0.90 -5.70 8.61
N ALA A 76 -1.59 -6.03 9.70
CA ALA A 76 -1.82 -7.42 10.09
C ALA A 76 -2.70 -8.16 9.07
N PRO A 77 -2.56 -9.50 8.93
CA PRO A 77 -3.34 -10.26 7.96
C PRO A 77 -4.84 -10.14 8.18
N VAL A 78 -5.55 -9.80 7.12
CA VAL A 78 -7.02 -9.77 7.06
C VAL A 78 -7.48 -10.99 6.27
N ILE A 79 -8.27 -11.85 6.90
CA ILE A 79 -8.77 -13.09 6.30
C ILE A 79 -10.24 -12.91 5.94
N THR A 80 -10.57 -13.14 4.67
CA THR A 80 -11.95 -13.16 4.17
C THR A 80 -12.24 -14.53 3.57
N ILE A 81 -13.31 -15.17 4.08
CA ILE A 81 -13.76 -16.48 3.60
C ILE A 81 -15.00 -16.27 2.74
N PRO A 82 -14.91 -16.45 1.41
CA PRO A 82 -16.09 -16.40 0.55
C PRO A 82 -17.08 -17.50 0.93
N ARG A 83 -18.38 -17.24 0.73
CA ARG A 83 -19.41 -18.22 1.08
C ARG A 83 -19.19 -19.51 0.28
N PRO A 84 -19.10 -20.68 0.94
CA PRO A 84 -18.86 -21.93 0.23
C PRO A 84 -20.03 -22.19 -0.72
N ARG A 85 -19.73 -22.40 -2.01
CA ARG A 85 -20.70 -22.96 -2.95
C ARG A 85 -20.82 -24.44 -2.63
N GLN A 86 -21.91 -24.83 -1.96
CA GLN A 86 -22.22 -26.24 -1.78
C GLN A 86 -22.39 -26.91 -3.14
N ALA A 87 -21.46 -27.79 -3.50
CA ALA A 87 -21.62 -28.71 -4.61
C ALA A 87 -22.05 -30.06 -4.04
N LEU A 88 -23.29 -30.45 -4.28
CA LEU A 88 -23.84 -31.75 -3.82
C LEU A 88 -23.27 -32.95 -4.61
N LEU A 89 -22.54 -32.71 -5.70
CA LEU A 89 -22.11 -33.75 -6.65
C LEU A 89 -20.71 -33.55 -7.27
N HIS A 90 -19.94 -32.53 -6.86
CA HIS A 90 -18.63 -32.23 -7.45
C HIS A 90 -17.61 -31.89 -6.36
N ASP A 91 -16.32 -31.99 -6.69
CA ASP A 91 -15.22 -31.52 -5.87
C ASP A 91 -15.45 -30.06 -5.45
N MET A 92 -15.18 -29.76 -4.18
CA MET A 92 -15.38 -28.44 -3.58
C MET A 92 -14.03 -27.73 -3.42
N ASP A 93 -13.92 -26.54 -3.99
CA ASP A 93 -12.76 -25.68 -3.81
C ASP A 93 -12.87 -24.94 -2.48
N LEU A 94 -11.82 -25.00 -1.67
CA LEU A 94 -11.68 -24.17 -0.47
C LEU A 94 -10.91 -22.92 -0.85
N GLU A 95 -11.58 -21.78 -0.74
CA GLU A 95 -11.03 -20.47 -1.09
C GLU A 95 -10.84 -19.64 0.19
N CYS A 96 -9.66 -19.02 0.31
CA CYS A 96 -9.33 -18.11 1.40
C CYS A 96 -8.62 -16.89 0.80
N HIS A 97 -9.19 -15.71 1.03
CA HIS A 97 -8.59 -14.45 0.61
C HIS A 97 -7.85 -13.84 1.79
N ILE A 98 -6.56 -13.57 1.62
CA ILE A 98 -5.71 -13.02 2.65
C ILE A 98 -5.02 -11.77 2.11
N GLU A 99 -5.23 -10.64 2.78
CA GLU A 99 -4.51 -9.38 2.56
C GLU A 99 -3.54 -9.19 3.71
N ALA A 100 -2.26 -8.93 3.43
CA ALA A 100 -1.27 -8.62 4.46
C ALA A 100 -0.05 -7.94 3.88
N TYR A 101 0.58 -7.05 4.67
CA TYR A 101 1.88 -6.51 4.35
C TYR A 101 2.77 -6.39 5.60
N PRO A 102 4.02 -6.91 5.56
CA PRO A 102 4.65 -7.63 4.45
C PRO A 102 3.99 -9.00 4.17
N PRO A 103 4.20 -9.59 2.98
CA PRO A 103 3.62 -10.88 2.65
C PRO A 103 3.99 -11.98 3.67
N LEU A 104 3.02 -12.82 4.05
CA LEU A 104 3.23 -13.96 4.95
C LEU A 104 3.17 -15.32 4.24
N ALA A 105 3.70 -16.35 4.91
CA ALA A 105 3.49 -17.74 4.52
C ALA A 105 2.08 -18.21 4.90
N ILE A 106 1.34 -18.74 3.92
CA ILE A 106 -0.03 -19.24 4.09
C ILE A 106 0.00 -20.77 4.10
N VAL A 107 -0.67 -21.37 5.09
CA VAL A 107 -0.76 -22.83 5.24
C VAL A 107 -2.21 -23.26 5.46
N TRP A 108 -2.60 -24.37 4.84
CA TRP A 108 -3.88 -25.01 5.09
C TRP A 108 -3.71 -26.20 6.03
N LEU A 109 -4.64 -26.37 6.95
CA LEU A 109 -4.65 -27.45 7.94
C LEU A 109 -5.97 -28.20 7.86
N LYS A 110 -5.92 -29.54 7.95
CA LYS A 110 -7.09 -30.39 8.19
C LYS A 110 -6.88 -31.14 9.51
N GLY A 111 -7.53 -30.66 10.57
CA GLY A 111 -7.13 -31.03 11.93
C GLY A 111 -5.72 -30.49 12.21
N ASP A 112 -4.82 -31.35 12.67
CA ASP A 112 -3.42 -30.98 12.98
C ASP A 112 -2.44 -31.23 11.83
N VAL A 113 -2.92 -31.67 10.66
CA VAL A 113 -2.08 -32.02 9.52
C VAL A 113 -2.08 -30.90 8.49
N GLN A 114 -0.89 -30.42 8.13
CA GLN A 114 -0.69 -29.45 7.06
C GLN A 114 -0.98 -30.10 5.71
N LEU A 115 -1.90 -29.48 4.96
CA LEU A 115 -2.25 -29.87 3.61
C LEU A 115 -1.26 -29.22 2.64
N LEU A 116 -0.66 -30.04 1.78
CA LEU A 116 0.18 -29.54 0.70
C LEU A 116 -0.70 -29.09 -0.46
N GLN A 117 -0.32 -28.01 -1.14
CA GLN A 117 -1.06 -27.40 -2.26
C GLN A 117 -1.40 -28.37 -3.41
N LEU A 118 -0.70 -29.51 -3.49
CA LEU A 118 -0.91 -30.58 -4.48
C LEU A 118 -1.98 -31.60 -4.09
N GLN A 119 -2.55 -31.53 -2.88
CA GLN A 119 -3.46 -32.55 -2.35
C GLN A 119 -4.94 -32.18 -2.52
N ILE A 120 -5.25 -30.92 -2.86
CA ILE A 120 -6.61 -30.36 -3.00
C ILE A 120 -6.53 -29.19 -3.99
N ASN A 121 -7.61 -28.89 -4.72
CA ASN A 121 -7.76 -27.65 -5.48
C ASN A 121 -7.84 -26.44 -4.53
N ILE A 122 -6.68 -25.95 -4.09
CA ILE A 122 -6.56 -24.82 -3.18
C ILE A 122 -6.16 -23.59 -3.97
N LEU A 123 -7.02 -22.58 -3.98
CA LEU A 123 -6.70 -21.25 -4.49
C LEU A 123 -6.33 -20.33 -3.32
N ILE A 124 -5.07 -19.90 -3.31
CA ILE A 124 -4.60 -18.80 -2.46
C ILE A 124 -4.52 -17.58 -3.36
N GLN A 125 -5.33 -16.57 -3.06
CA GLN A 125 -5.21 -15.26 -3.70
C GLN A 125 -4.62 -14.30 -2.66
N GLN A 126 -3.40 -13.83 -2.93
CA GLN A 126 -2.85 -12.64 -2.28
C GLN A 126 -3.33 -11.46 -3.11
N LEU A 127 -4.11 -10.57 -2.48
CA LEU A 127 -4.48 -9.30 -3.07
C LEU A 127 -3.38 -8.30 -2.66
N GLU A 128 -2.72 -7.72 -3.67
CA GLU A 128 -1.79 -6.59 -3.50
C GLU A 128 -2.54 -5.28 -3.25
#